data_AF-A0A925H332-F1
#
_entry.id   AF-A0A925H332-F1
#
_cell.length_a   1.000
_cell.length_b   1.000
_cell.length_c   1.000
_cell.angle_alpha   90.00
_cell.angle_beta   90.00
_cell.angle_gamma   90.00
#
_symmetry.space_group_name_H-M   'P 1'
#
loop_
_entity.id
_entity.type
_entity.pdbx_description
1 polymer ?
#
loop_
_entity_poly.entity_id
_entity_poly.type
_entity_poly.pdbx_seq_one_letter_code
_entity_poly.pdbx_strand_id
1 'polypeptide(L)'
;MPDIKDSVGDGGKNLTHDVALVQVMLRVVKDAKSNAFLAGNYDGSYGTGTKTAIMNFQNEHKLIPDKNPQETIGKMIVSGPSITKLSAMLPAEYKDLLVMPNQKTVYVPGTAADARASETAISADTEFEPSFRTKVASLVRQMFDTHKIVLWLTPTGRRRTFAQQAAEVNTKAGPGESNHNFGRAVDIGFKDFKWVQGDGALKKDAPWLNSLEPVKAAEANAFWDARDALATKLGMFRLQFERVHLQAFDQKTVSNQNSLAKLLNTAGTMQWKTAYQSDLGSAGKHWVKVGTAKEIWAQTSSVSKADIAKARAAATGKVVKETDIKADEVTQMKKSLKADFEAADKNWLKWQGVP
;
A
#
# COMPACT_ATOMS: atom_id res chain seq x y z
N MET A 1 22.31 6.07 -16.62
CA MET A 1 23.02 4.83 -17.04
C MET A 1 22.49 3.70 -16.19
N PRO A 2 22.20 2.51 -16.77
CA PRO A 2 21.73 1.36 -16.00
C PRO A 2 22.72 0.97 -14.90
N ASP A 3 22.19 0.62 -13.74
CA ASP A 3 22.95 0.47 -12.51
C ASP A 3 23.54 -0.95 -12.33
N ILE A 4 24.45 -1.33 -13.22
CA ILE A 4 25.15 -2.63 -13.18
C ILE A 4 26.25 -2.58 -12.10
N LYS A 5 26.20 -3.51 -11.14
CA LYS A 5 27.05 -3.53 -9.94
C LYS A 5 28.31 -4.35 -10.09
N ASP A 6 28.28 -5.42 -10.87
CA ASP A 6 29.41 -6.32 -11.08
C ASP A 6 29.46 -6.86 -12.53
N SER A 7 30.37 -7.79 -12.77
CA SER A 7 30.60 -8.44 -14.06
C SER A 7 29.51 -9.43 -14.44
N VAL A 8 29.11 -9.39 -15.71
CA VAL A 8 28.12 -10.28 -16.33
C VAL A 8 28.78 -11.02 -17.48
N GLY A 9 28.60 -12.34 -17.55
CA GLY A 9 29.17 -13.17 -18.61
C GLY A 9 30.06 -14.28 -18.09
N ASP A 10 30.88 -14.83 -18.98
CA ASP A 10 31.72 -15.99 -18.72
C ASP A 10 32.73 -15.71 -17.61
N GLY A 11 32.75 -16.51 -16.54
CA GLY A 11 33.57 -16.25 -15.35
C GLY A 11 33.29 -14.90 -14.66
N GLY A 12 32.12 -14.29 -14.91
CA GLY A 12 31.61 -13.12 -14.19
C GLY A 12 30.87 -13.49 -12.90
N LYS A 13 30.54 -12.49 -12.07
CA LYS A 13 29.74 -12.70 -10.86
C LYS A 13 28.30 -13.06 -11.16
N ASN A 14 27.75 -12.55 -12.27
CA ASN A 14 26.41 -12.89 -12.76
C ASN A 14 25.32 -12.70 -11.69
N LEU A 15 25.35 -11.58 -10.98
CA LEU A 15 24.28 -11.23 -10.05
C LEU A 15 22.96 -11.12 -10.83
N THR A 16 21.88 -11.69 -10.30
CA THR A 16 20.56 -11.78 -10.99
C THR A 16 20.10 -10.46 -11.58
N HIS A 17 20.28 -9.37 -10.83
CA HIS A 17 19.85 -8.03 -11.23
C HIS A 17 20.73 -7.43 -12.34
N ASP A 18 22.03 -7.69 -12.31
CA ASP A 18 22.97 -7.26 -13.35
C ASP A 18 22.73 -8.02 -14.65
N VAL A 19 22.51 -9.33 -14.56
CA VAL A 19 22.17 -10.17 -15.72
C VAL A 19 20.87 -9.69 -16.35
N ALA A 20 19.84 -9.41 -15.55
CA ALA A 20 18.56 -8.89 -16.06
C ALA A 20 18.73 -7.55 -16.78
N LEU A 21 19.49 -6.61 -16.21
CA LEU A 21 19.80 -5.33 -16.85
C LEU A 21 20.53 -5.52 -18.18
N VAL A 22 21.61 -6.29 -18.20
CA VAL A 22 22.40 -6.54 -19.43
C VAL A 22 21.56 -7.24 -20.49
N GLN A 23 20.75 -8.23 -20.12
CA GLN A 23 19.86 -8.89 -21.05
C GLN A 23 18.84 -7.92 -21.67
N VAL A 24 18.21 -7.04 -20.87
CA VAL A 24 17.30 -6.01 -21.40
C VAL A 24 18.03 -5.06 -22.33
N MET A 25 19.23 -4.60 -21.96
CA MET A 25 20.04 -3.73 -22.82
C MET A 25 20.34 -4.39 -24.17
N LEU A 26 20.78 -5.66 -24.17
CA LEU A 26 21.03 -6.44 -25.39
C LEU A 26 19.75 -6.77 -26.16
N ARG A 27 18.58 -6.72 -25.52
CA ARG A 27 17.29 -6.95 -26.17
C ARG A 27 16.78 -5.71 -26.91
N VAL A 28 17.00 -4.52 -26.33
CA VAL A 28 16.50 -3.25 -26.89
C VAL A 28 17.48 -2.60 -27.87
N VAL A 29 18.79 -2.78 -27.67
CA VAL A 29 19.82 -2.35 -28.62
C VAL A 29 19.79 -3.24 -29.86
N LYS A 30 19.91 -2.62 -31.04
CA LYS A 30 19.84 -3.30 -32.32
C LYS A 30 21.20 -3.41 -32.99
N ASP A 31 21.42 -4.56 -33.63
CA ASP A 31 22.56 -4.82 -34.50
C ASP A 31 22.45 -4.04 -35.83
N ALA A 32 23.48 -4.12 -36.67
CA ALA A 32 23.50 -3.51 -37.99
C ALA A 32 22.38 -3.97 -38.95
N LYS A 33 21.67 -5.07 -38.62
CA LYS A 33 20.52 -5.61 -39.36
C LYS A 33 19.19 -5.29 -38.68
N SER A 34 19.18 -4.40 -37.71
CA SER A 34 18.00 -4.01 -36.92
C SER A 34 17.41 -5.13 -36.04
N ASN A 35 18.15 -6.20 -35.76
CA ASN A 35 17.74 -7.26 -34.84
C ASN A 35 18.26 -7.00 -33.41
N ALA A 36 17.58 -7.56 -32.42
CA ALA A 36 18.10 -7.57 -31.04
C ALA A 36 19.32 -8.50 -30.93
N PHE A 37 20.34 -8.11 -30.14
CA PHE A 37 21.47 -8.99 -29.83
C PHE A 37 21.04 -10.19 -28.97
N LEU A 38 20.11 -9.99 -28.03
CA LEU A 38 19.49 -11.08 -27.27
C LEU A 38 18.31 -11.69 -28.04
N ALA A 39 18.48 -12.97 -28.40
CA ALA A 39 17.39 -13.79 -28.91
C ALA A 39 16.48 -14.27 -27.76
N GLY A 40 15.17 -14.22 -27.96
CA GLY A 40 14.17 -14.62 -26.96
C GLY A 40 13.89 -13.57 -25.89
N ASN A 41 13.28 -14.01 -24.78
CA ASN A 41 12.92 -13.16 -23.65
C ASN A 41 14.06 -13.09 -22.63
N TYR A 42 14.22 -11.93 -21.98
CA TYR A 42 15.08 -11.84 -20.80
C TYR A 42 14.44 -12.56 -19.60
N ASP A 43 15.28 -13.16 -18.77
CA ASP A 43 14.88 -13.98 -17.62
C ASP A 43 15.76 -13.75 -16.36
N GLY A 44 16.73 -12.84 -16.45
CA GLY A 44 17.68 -12.50 -15.40
C GLY A 44 18.62 -13.64 -15.00
N SER A 45 18.77 -14.66 -15.84
CA SER A 45 19.60 -15.84 -15.57
C SER A 45 20.70 -15.97 -16.62
N TYR A 46 21.95 -16.10 -16.19
CA TYR A 46 23.05 -16.23 -17.14
C TYR A 46 23.06 -17.63 -17.75
N GLY A 47 23.05 -17.70 -19.08
CA GLY A 47 23.12 -18.95 -19.83
C GLY A 47 23.64 -18.74 -21.25
N THR A 48 23.56 -19.80 -22.07
CA THR A 48 24.11 -19.80 -23.45
C THR A 48 23.57 -18.66 -24.30
N GLY A 49 22.28 -18.33 -24.20
CA GLY A 49 21.68 -17.21 -24.93
C GLY A 49 22.29 -15.86 -24.57
N THR A 50 22.49 -15.60 -23.28
CA THR A 50 23.16 -14.38 -22.80
C THR A 50 24.62 -14.34 -23.22
N LYS A 51 25.35 -15.46 -23.10
CA LYS A 51 26.73 -15.58 -23.54
C LYS A 51 26.88 -15.21 -25.03
N THR A 52 26.07 -15.84 -25.90
CA THR A 52 26.08 -15.57 -27.33
C THR A 52 25.75 -14.11 -27.64
N ALA A 53 24.76 -13.52 -26.99
CA ALA A 53 24.40 -12.12 -27.17
C ALA A 53 25.53 -11.15 -26.81
N ILE A 54 26.22 -11.40 -25.68
CA ILE A 54 27.40 -10.63 -25.26
C ILE A 54 28.52 -10.74 -26.30
N MET A 55 28.84 -11.97 -26.73
CA MET A 55 29.90 -12.21 -27.73
C MET A 55 29.60 -11.52 -29.05
N ASN A 56 28.35 -11.59 -29.54
CA ASN A 56 27.93 -10.95 -30.78
C ASN A 56 28.08 -9.43 -30.70
N PHE A 57 27.59 -8.83 -29.61
CA PHE A 57 27.73 -7.39 -29.37
C PHE A 57 29.21 -6.95 -29.34
N GLN A 58 30.05 -7.70 -28.63
CA GLN A 58 31.47 -7.43 -28.52
C GLN A 58 32.20 -7.53 -29.87
N ASN A 59 31.89 -8.56 -30.66
CA ASN A 59 32.50 -8.79 -31.97
C ASN A 59 32.08 -7.71 -32.98
N GLU A 60 30.79 -7.38 -33.04
CA GLU A 60 30.27 -6.37 -33.97
C GLU A 60 30.91 -5.00 -33.73
N HIS A 61 31.12 -4.63 -32.47
CA HIS A 61 31.70 -3.35 -32.09
C HIS A 61 33.21 -3.40 -31.84
N LYS A 62 33.87 -4.55 -32.05
CA LYS A 62 35.32 -4.74 -31.87
C LYS A 62 35.81 -4.30 -30.48
N LEU A 63 35.09 -4.70 -29.44
CA LEU A 63 35.23 -4.15 -28.09
C LEU A 63 36.21 -4.91 -27.20
N ILE A 64 36.66 -6.10 -27.59
CA ILE A 64 37.66 -6.86 -26.82
C ILE A 64 39.05 -6.26 -27.10
N PRO A 65 39.68 -5.57 -26.14
CA PRO A 65 41.01 -5.03 -26.35
C PRO A 65 42.05 -6.11 -26.01
N ASP A 66 43.07 -6.28 -26.85
CA ASP A 66 44.20 -7.19 -26.59
C ASP A 66 44.90 -6.94 -25.23
N LYS A 67 44.67 -5.76 -24.62
CA LYS A 67 45.35 -5.26 -23.41
C LYS A 67 44.46 -5.10 -22.18
N ASN A 68 43.17 -5.46 -22.21
CA ASN A 68 42.33 -5.45 -21.00
C ASN A 68 42.06 -6.88 -20.51
N PRO A 69 42.89 -7.43 -19.61
CA PRO A 69 42.74 -8.82 -19.16
C PRO A 69 41.47 -9.07 -18.32
N GLN A 70 40.77 -8.02 -17.90
CA GLN A 70 39.57 -8.15 -17.07
C GLN A 70 38.29 -8.32 -17.90
N GLU A 71 38.30 -7.88 -19.18
CA GLU A 71 37.17 -8.00 -20.10
C GLU A 71 37.54 -8.89 -21.28
N THR A 72 36.99 -10.11 -21.28
CA THR A 72 37.23 -11.13 -22.31
C THR A 72 35.99 -11.33 -23.17
N ILE A 73 36.14 -12.04 -24.29
CA ILE A 73 35.01 -12.44 -25.11
C ILE A 73 33.96 -13.20 -24.27
N GLY A 74 32.71 -12.77 -24.34
CA GLY A 74 31.61 -13.33 -23.55
C GLY A 74 31.52 -12.83 -22.10
N LYS A 75 32.36 -11.89 -21.66
CA LYS A 75 32.35 -11.26 -20.34
C LYS A 75 32.32 -9.74 -20.45
N MET A 76 31.42 -9.10 -19.72
CA MET A 76 31.32 -7.66 -19.56
C MET A 76 31.67 -7.29 -18.11
N ILE A 77 32.46 -6.23 -17.92
CA ILE A 77 32.78 -5.69 -16.58
C ILE A 77 32.23 -4.27 -16.44
N VAL A 78 31.94 -3.88 -15.21
CA VAL A 78 31.49 -2.52 -14.86
C VAL A 78 32.52 -1.51 -15.37
N SER A 79 32.02 -0.43 -15.99
CA SER A 79 32.84 0.63 -16.62
C SER A 79 33.77 0.16 -17.75
N GLY A 80 33.67 -1.10 -18.18
CA GLY A 80 34.40 -1.64 -19.31
C GLY A 80 33.88 -1.17 -20.67
N PRO A 81 34.66 -1.35 -21.77
CA PRO A 81 34.25 -0.96 -23.11
C PRO A 81 32.87 -1.49 -23.53
N SER A 82 32.52 -2.75 -23.22
CA SER A 82 31.21 -3.31 -23.60
C SER A 82 30.04 -2.60 -22.94
N ILE A 83 30.07 -2.44 -21.62
CA ILE A 83 28.96 -1.78 -20.89
C ILE A 83 28.87 -0.30 -21.28
N THR A 84 30.01 0.36 -21.47
CA THR A 84 30.07 1.76 -21.90
C THR A 84 29.43 1.95 -23.27
N LYS A 85 29.82 1.12 -24.26
CA LYS A 85 29.25 1.16 -25.60
C LYS A 85 27.77 0.79 -25.61
N LEU A 86 27.40 -0.27 -24.88
CA LEU A 86 26.02 -0.75 -24.81
C LEU A 86 25.10 0.31 -24.20
N SER A 87 25.53 0.95 -23.11
CA SER A 87 24.80 2.05 -22.47
C SER A 87 24.64 3.26 -23.41
N ALA A 88 25.67 3.60 -24.18
CA ALA A 88 25.61 4.72 -25.12
C ALA A 88 24.63 4.49 -26.29
N MET A 89 24.36 3.21 -26.62
CA MET A 89 23.44 2.83 -27.69
C MET A 89 21.99 2.67 -27.23
N LEU A 90 21.69 2.80 -25.93
CA LEU A 90 20.33 2.63 -25.43
C LEU A 90 19.39 3.72 -25.98
N PRO A 91 18.17 3.34 -26.42
CA PRO A 91 17.12 4.31 -26.69
C PRO A 91 16.81 5.12 -25.43
N ALA A 92 16.31 6.35 -25.62
CA ALA A 92 16.18 7.33 -24.54
C ALA A 92 15.36 6.81 -23.36
N GLU A 93 14.26 6.09 -23.62
CA GLU A 93 13.38 5.54 -22.58
C GLU A 93 13.98 4.40 -21.73
N TYR A 94 15.16 3.87 -22.11
CA TYR A 94 15.86 2.79 -21.40
C TYR A 94 17.17 3.24 -20.73
N LYS A 95 17.53 4.53 -20.79
CA LYS A 95 18.85 5.01 -20.32
C LYS A 95 19.10 4.89 -18.82
N ASP A 96 18.03 4.88 -18.03
CA ASP A 96 18.09 4.95 -16.57
C ASP A 96 17.42 3.76 -15.90
N LEU A 97 17.31 2.62 -16.59
CA LEU A 97 16.71 1.41 -16.04
C LEU A 97 17.40 0.96 -14.75
N LEU A 98 16.57 0.44 -13.83
CA LEU A 98 17.00 -0.12 -12.55
C LEU A 98 16.44 -1.53 -12.38
N VAL A 99 17.06 -2.29 -11.47
CA VAL A 99 16.56 -3.56 -10.93
C VAL A 99 16.86 -3.57 -9.44
N MET A 100 15.90 -4.03 -8.62
CA MET A 100 16.16 -4.19 -7.18
C MET A 100 17.16 -5.32 -6.95
N PRO A 101 18.00 -5.24 -5.90
CA PRO A 101 18.96 -6.30 -5.59
C PRO A 101 18.31 -7.69 -5.54
N ASN A 102 18.97 -8.64 -6.20
CA ASN A 102 18.52 -10.04 -6.35
C ASN A 102 17.16 -10.24 -7.04
N GLN A 103 16.61 -9.22 -7.70
CA GLN A 103 15.39 -9.33 -8.49
C GLN A 103 15.68 -9.40 -9.99
N LYS A 104 14.66 -9.75 -10.76
CA LYS A 104 14.74 -9.89 -12.22
C LYS A 104 14.01 -8.78 -12.96
N THR A 105 13.02 -8.13 -12.34
CA THR A 105 12.20 -7.14 -13.03
C THR A 105 12.96 -5.83 -13.21
N VAL A 106 13.27 -5.53 -14.46
CA VAL A 106 13.83 -4.25 -14.89
C VAL A 106 12.72 -3.21 -14.98
N TYR A 107 12.93 -2.04 -14.41
CA TYR A 107 11.95 -0.96 -14.36
C TYR A 107 12.56 0.41 -14.64
N VAL A 108 11.69 1.34 -15.03
CA VAL A 108 12.05 2.75 -15.21
C VAL A 108 11.89 3.45 -13.85
N PRO A 109 12.90 4.18 -13.35
CA PRO A 109 12.78 4.93 -12.12
C PRO A 109 11.70 6.01 -12.24
N GLY A 110 10.99 6.25 -11.16
CA GLY A 110 10.15 7.45 -11.04
C GLY A 110 11.02 8.71 -10.90
N THR A 111 10.39 9.88 -10.89
CA THR A 111 11.11 11.15 -10.78
C THR A 111 11.16 11.64 -9.33
N ALA A 112 12.23 12.36 -8.98
CA ALA A 112 12.33 13.04 -7.69
C ALA A 112 11.27 14.14 -7.52
N ALA A 113 10.74 14.68 -8.63
CA ALA A 113 9.61 15.62 -8.59
C ALA A 113 8.33 14.92 -8.17
N ASP A 114 8.00 13.76 -8.76
CA ASP A 114 6.81 12.99 -8.40
C ASP A 114 6.85 12.48 -6.96
N ALA A 115 8.02 12.01 -6.51
CA ALA A 115 8.23 11.58 -5.12
C ALA A 115 7.93 12.73 -4.14
N ARG A 116 8.52 13.91 -4.37
CA ARG A 116 8.30 15.11 -3.54
C ARG A 116 6.86 15.59 -3.60
N ALA A 117 6.22 15.54 -4.76
CA ALA A 117 4.81 15.89 -4.93
C ALA A 117 3.92 14.97 -4.09
N SER A 118 4.15 13.65 -4.14
CA SER A 118 3.41 12.68 -3.32
C SER A 118 3.64 12.90 -1.83
N GLU A 119 4.90 13.07 -1.43
CA GLU A 119 5.27 13.32 -0.03
C GLU A 119 4.59 14.59 0.50
N THR A 120 4.61 15.67 -0.29
CA THR A 120 3.98 16.95 0.06
C THR A 120 2.47 16.80 0.16
N ALA A 121 1.83 16.11 -0.79
CA ALA A 121 0.39 15.86 -0.77
C ALA A 121 -0.03 15.09 0.49
N ILE A 122 0.71 14.04 0.86
CA ILE A 122 0.46 13.28 2.10
C ILE A 122 0.70 14.16 3.33
N SER A 123 1.80 14.90 3.37
CA SER A 123 2.17 15.74 4.53
C SER A 123 1.15 16.84 4.81
N ALA A 124 0.50 17.35 3.76
CA ALA A 124 -0.55 18.37 3.86
C ALA A 124 -1.95 17.79 4.12
N ASP A 125 -2.17 16.47 3.94
CA ASP A 125 -3.50 15.88 4.03
C ASP A 125 -3.95 15.78 5.50
N THR A 126 -4.95 16.56 5.88
CA THR A 126 -5.50 16.60 7.25
C THR A 126 -6.44 15.43 7.56
N GLU A 127 -6.74 14.59 6.57
CA GLU A 127 -7.53 13.37 6.74
C GLU A 127 -6.71 12.23 7.36
N PHE A 128 -5.40 12.40 7.56
CA PHE A 128 -4.59 11.48 8.35
C PHE A 128 -4.37 11.97 9.78
N GLU A 129 -4.31 11.03 10.72
CA GLU A 129 -3.81 11.32 12.05
C GLU A 129 -2.37 11.84 11.96
N PRO A 130 -2.00 12.94 12.66
CA PRO A 130 -0.72 13.63 12.44
C PRO A 130 0.52 12.74 12.51
N SER A 131 0.61 11.84 13.50
CA SER A 131 1.79 10.97 13.65
C SER A 131 1.87 9.93 12.54
N PHE A 132 0.73 9.34 12.16
CA PHE A 132 0.65 8.39 11.06
C PHE A 132 0.97 9.06 9.72
N ARG A 133 0.46 10.27 9.48
CA ARG A 133 0.74 11.07 8.28
C ARG A 133 2.23 11.24 8.03
N THR A 134 2.99 11.62 9.06
CA THR A 134 4.45 11.77 8.97
C THR A 134 5.15 10.46 8.59
N LYS A 135 4.66 9.32 9.09
CA LYS A 135 5.17 7.99 8.73
C LYS A 135 4.89 7.65 7.27
N VAL A 136 3.68 7.90 6.78
CA VAL A 136 3.32 7.64 5.37
C VAL A 136 4.15 8.52 4.43
N ALA A 137 4.31 9.81 4.73
CA ALA A 137 5.18 10.70 3.96
C ALA A 137 6.64 10.21 3.94
N SER A 138 7.15 9.77 5.10
CA SER A 138 8.49 9.20 5.21
C SER A 138 8.66 7.91 4.41
N LEU A 139 7.61 7.08 4.32
CA LEU A 139 7.62 5.86 3.49
C LEU A 139 7.79 6.19 2.01
N VAL A 140 7.07 7.19 1.49
CA VAL A 140 7.23 7.65 0.09
C VAL A 140 8.67 8.04 -0.17
N ARG A 141 9.24 8.87 0.71
CA ARG A 141 10.62 9.34 0.59
C ARG A 141 11.61 8.18 0.61
N GLN A 142 11.50 7.29 1.59
CA GLN A 142 12.42 6.14 1.72
C GLN A 142 12.31 5.17 0.54
N MET A 143 11.11 4.93 0.01
CA MET A 143 10.94 4.08 -1.17
C MET A 143 11.63 4.69 -2.39
N PHE A 144 11.51 6.01 -2.57
CA PHE A 144 12.19 6.70 -3.65
C PHE A 144 13.71 6.76 -3.44
N ASP A 145 14.18 7.07 -2.23
CA ASP A 145 15.61 7.16 -1.96
C ASP A 145 16.30 5.81 -2.16
N THR A 146 15.67 4.72 -1.73
CA THR A 146 16.21 3.36 -1.80
C THR A 146 16.06 2.73 -3.18
N HIS A 147 14.89 2.86 -3.82
CA HIS A 147 14.56 2.12 -5.03
C HIS A 147 14.20 3.00 -6.23
N LYS A 148 14.14 4.32 -6.06
CA LYS A 148 13.67 5.28 -7.07
C LYS A 148 12.25 4.96 -7.56
N ILE A 149 11.45 4.35 -6.70
CA ILE A 149 10.06 4.01 -6.96
C ILE A 149 9.18 5.03 -6.23
N VAL A 150 8.23 5.62 -6.94
CA VAL A 150 7.30 6.60 -6.38
C VAL A 150 6.06 5.86 -5.90
N LEU A 151 5.75 6.03 -4.62
CA LEU A 151 4.48 5.60 -4.07
C LEU A 151 3.46 6.73 -4.15
N TRP A 152 2.17 6.41 -4.24
CA TRP A 152 1.10 7.41 -4.30
C TRP A 152 -0.21 6.92 -3.68
N LEU A 153 -0.95 7.86 -3.10
CA LEU A 153 -2.26 7.61 -2.50
C LEU A 153 -3.30 7.29 -3.58
N THR A 154 -4.04 6.21 -3.41
CA THR A 154 -5.24 6.02 -4.24
C THR A 154 -6.28 7.09 -3.87
N PRO A 155 -7.21 7.44 -4.78
CA PRO A 155 -8.25 8.44 -4.48
C PRO A 155 -9.04 8.16 -3.19
N THR A 156 -9.27 6.88 -2.89
CA THR A 156 -10.03 6.37 -1.75
C THR A 156 -9.15 5.90 -0.59
N GLY A 157 -7.82 5.96 -0.72
CA GLY A 157 -6.87 5.38 0.22
C GLY A 157 -6.58 6.20 1.47
N ARG A 158 -7.37 7.25 1.73
CA ARG A 158 -7.22 8.13 2.91
C ARG A 158 -8.31 7.85 3.94
N ARG A 159 -8.52 8.75 4.91
CA ARG A 159 -9.66 8.62 5.80
C ARG A 159 -10.99 8.62 5.05
N ARG A 160 -11.91 7.83 5.57
CA ARG A 160 -13.32 7.79 5.17
C ARG A 160 -14.17 8.16 6.36
N THR A 161 -15.09 9.11 6.22
CA THR A 161 -16.07 9.42 7.26
C THR A 161 -16.92 8.19 7.57
N PHE A 162 -17.62 8.22 8.71
CA PHE A 162 -18.54 7.14 9.09
C PHE A 162 -19.67 7.01 8.05
N ALA A 163 -20.12 8.13 7.48
CA ALA A 163 -21.09 8.15 6.39
C ALA A 163 -20.57 7.47 5.12
N GLN A 164 -19.34 7.78 4.72
CA GLN A 164 -18.69 7.15 3.55
C GLN A 164 -18.49 5.66 3.77
N GLN A 165 -18.11 5.25 4.98
CA GLN A 165 -17.97 3.83 5.33
C GLN A 165 -19.30 3.09 5.29
N ALA A 166 -20.40 3.71 5.74
CA ALA A 166 -21.73 3.13 5.66
C ALA A 166 -22.19 2.89 4.21
N ALA A 167 -21.77 3.76 3.29
CA ALA A 167 -22.11 3.69 1.88
C ALA A 167 -21.21 2.74 1.07
N GLU A 168 -20.10 2.25 1.64
CA GLU A 168 -19.19 1.34 0.96
C GLU A 168 -19.78 -0.07 0.83
N VAL A 169 -19.79 -0.58 -0.39
CA VAL A 169 -20.36 -1.90 -0.72
C VAL A 169 -19.33 -3.02 -0.67
N ASN A 170 -18.05 -2.70 -0.83
CA ASN A 170 -16.96 -3.69 -0.89
C ASN A 170 -16.31 -3.98 0.47
N THR A 171 -16.98 -3.62 1.58
CA THR A 171 -16.45 -3.79 2.92
C THR A 171 -17.46 -4.45 3.87
N LYS A 172 -16.93 -5.33 4.72
CA LYS A 172 -17.68 -5.92 5.82
C LYS A 172 -17.71 -5.00 7.05
N ALA A 173 -16.81 -4.01 7.14
CA ALA A 173 -16.73 -3.07 8.24
C ALA A 173 -17.85 -2.01 8.14
N GLY A 174 -18.61 -1.84 9.22
CA GLY A 174 -19.51 -0.73 9.42
C GLY A 174 -18.80 0.56 9.86
N PRO A 175 -19.58 1.64 10.09
CA PRO A 175 -19.06 2.91 10.59
C PRO A 175 -18.29 2.76 11.90
N GLY A 176 -17.06 3.27 11.94
CA GLY A 176 -16.18 3.18 13.11
C GLY A 176 -15.46 1.84 13.28
N GLU A 177 -15.67 0.88 12.38
CA GLU A 177 -14.97 -0.42 12.41
C GLU A 177 -13.74 -0.47 11.49
N SER A 178 -13.58 0.52 10.60
CA SER A 178 -12.44 0.62 9.68
C SER A 178 -11.39 1.59 10.21
N ASN A 179 -10.11 1.22 10.08
CA ASN A 179 -8.99 2.08 10.46
C ASN A 179 -8.89 3.35 9.60
N HIS A 180 -9.46 3.32 8.39
CA HIS A 180 -9.63 4.53 7.58
C HIS A 180 -10.54 5.53 8.29
N ASN A 181 -11.48 5.13 9.15
CA ASN A 181 -12.37 6.09 9.81
C ASN A 181 -11.65 7.05 10.75
N PHE A 182 -10.44 6.69 11.16
CA PHE A 182 -9.66 7.42 12.14
C PHE A 182 -8.36 8.00 11.56
N GLY A 183 -8.22 8.05 10.22
CA GLY A 183 -7.00 8.55 9.58
C GLY A 183 -5.74 7.76 9.94
N ARG A 184 -5.90 6.51 10.35
CA ARG A 184 -4.83 5.61 10.83
C ARG A 184 -4.58 4.42 9.89
N ALA A 185 -5.13 4.48 8.70
CA ALA A 185 -4.85 3.55 7.62
C ALA A 185 -4.68 4.30 6.30
N VAL A 186 -3.93 3.69 5.39
CA VAL A 186 -3.66 4.20 4.06
C VAL A 186 -3.67 3.07 3.04
N ASP A 187 -4.32 3.29 1.89
CA ASP A 187 -4.12 2.44 0.71
C ASP A 187 -3.15 3.15 -0.24
N ILE A 188 -1.93 2.63 -0.32
CA ILE A 188 -0.83 3.26 -1.06
C ILE A 188 -0.21 2.29 -2.06
N GLY A 189 -0.15 2.72 -3.31
CA GLY A 189 0.34 1.94 -4.44
C GLY A 189 1.50 2.62 -5.15
N PHE A 190 1.79 2.18 -6.37
CA PHE A 190 2.92 2.63 -7.18
C PHE A 190 2.46 3.63 -8.24
N LYS A 191 3.08 4.80 -8.28
CA LYS A 191 2.75 5.83 -9.28
C LYS A 191 3.50 5.59 -10.57
N ASP A 192 2.75 5.53 -11.66
CA ASP A 192 3.27 5.48 -13.03
C ASP A 192 4.39 4.43 -13.22
N PHE A 193 4.29 3.32 -12.49
CA PHE A 193 5.29 2.27 -12.52
C PHE A 193 5.39 1.67 -13.91
N LYS A 194 6.60 1.62 -14.46
CA LYS A 194 6.88 1.04 -15.78
C LYS A 194 7.93 -0.03 -15.63
N TRP A 195 7.66 -1.20 -16.18
CA TRP A 195 8.56 -2.33 -16.18
C TRP A 195 8.80 -2.84 -17.60
N VAL A 196 9.90 -3.54 -17.79
CA VAL A 196 10.28 -4.10 -19.09
C VAL A 196 9.77 -5.54 -19.17
N GLN A 197 8.97 -5.83 -20.19
CA GLN A 197 8.49 -7.17 -20.50
C GLN A 197 9.63 -8.05 -21.04
N GLY A 198 9.47 -9.37 -20.99
CA GLY A 198 10.52 -10.31 -21.42
C GLY A 198 11.10 -10.01 -22.81
N ASP A 199 10.24 -9.55 -23.73
CA ASP A 199 10.60 -9.21 -25.11
C ASP A 199 11.33 -7.84 -25.25
N GLY A 200 11.50 -7.10 -24.16
CA GLY A 200 12.13 -5.78 -24.12
C GLY A 200 11.15 -4.61 -24.16
N ALA A 201 9.84 -4.84 -24.33
CA ALA A 201 8.85 -3.76 -24.41
C ALA A 201 8.58 -3.12 -23.04
N LEU A 202 8.40 -1.80 -23.00
CA LEU A 202 7.96 -1.10 -21.79
C LEU A 202 6.45 -1.27 -21.57
N LYS A 203 6.08 -1.71 -20.37
CA LYS A 203 4.70 -1.78 -19.90
C LYS A 203 4.50 -0.81 -18.75
N LYS A 204 3.53 0.10 -18.89
CA LYS A 204 3.00 0.89 -17.78
C LYS A 204 2.01 0.02 -17.00
N ASP A 205 2.17 -0.03 -15.69
CA ASP A 205 1.28 -0.76 -14.80
C ASP A 205 0.19 0.14 -14.20
N ALA A 206 -0.84 -0.50 -13.64
CA ALA A 206 -1.81 0.13 -12.77
C ALA A 206 -1.19 0.38 -11.38
N PRO A 207 -1.79 1.25 -10.55
CA PRO A 207 -1.25 1.57 -9.23
C PRO A 207 -1.04 0.38 -8.28
N TRP A 208 -1.69 -0.75 -8.53
CA TRP A 208 -1.62 -1.96 -7.70
C TRP A 208 -0.83 -3.10 -8.35
N LEU A 209 -0.06 -2.82 -9.40
CA LEU A 209 0.67 -3.83 -10.17
C LEU A 209 -0.25 -4.87 -10.86
N ASN A 210 -1.50 -4.49 -11.16
CA ASN A 210 -2.49 -5.38 -11.77
C ASN A 210 -2.10 -5.93 -13.15
N SER A 211 -1.06 -5.38 -13.82
CA SER A 211 -0.54 -5.93 -15.07
C SER A 211 0.66 -6.86 -14.85
N LEU A 212 1.53 -6.58 -13.88
CA LEU A 212 2.70 -7.40 -13.56
C LEU A 212 2.31 -8.65 -12.76
N GLU A 213 1.44 -8.52 -11.76
CA GLU A 213 1.09 -9.61 -10.84
C GLU A 213 0.51 -10.84 -11.55
N PRO A 214 -0.42 -10.73 -12.52
CA PRO A 214 -0.97 -11.90 -13.21
C PRO A 214 0.05 -12.65 -14.08
N VAL A 215 1.13 -11.99 -14.50
CA VAL A 215 2.14 -12.60 -15.38
C VAL A 215 3.40 -13.03 -14.64
N LYS A 216 3.71 -12.38 -13.51
CA LYS A 216 4.95 -12.53 -12.73
C LYS A 216 4.70 -12.21 -11.24
N ALA A 217 3.89 -13.04 -10.60
CA ALA A 217 3.43 -12.80 -9.22
C ALA A 217 4.59 -12.68 -8.21
N ALA A 218 5.60 -13.56 -8.30
CA ALA A 218 6.76 -13.51 -7.40
C ALA A 218 7.53 -12.18 -7.52
N GLU A 219 7.64 -11.64 -8.73
CA GLU A 219 8.32 -10.39 -8.99
C GLU A 219 7.47 -9.18 -8.57
N ALA A 220 6.16 -9.22 -8.77
CA ALA A 220 5.26 -8.22 -8.20
C ALA A 220 5.35 -8.21 -6.67
N ASN A 221 5.47 -9.39 -6.05
CA ASN A 221 5.62 -9.52 -4.60
C ASN A 221 6.86 -8.78 -4.09
N ALA A 222 7.98 -8.85 -4.80
CA ALA A 222 9.22 -8.20 -4.37
C ALA A 222 9.08 -6.67 -4.19
N PHE A 223 8.28 -6.00 -5.03
CA PHE A 223 8.04 -4.55 -4.91
C PHE A 223 7.21 -4.20 -3.69
N TRP A 224 6.17 -4.99 -3.42
CA TRP A 224 5.38 -4.85 -2.22
C TRP A 224 6.18 -5.17 -0.97
N ASP A 225 7.00 -6.22 -0.99
CA ASP A 225 7.82 -6.63 0.15
C ASP A 225 8.88 -5.57 0.48
N ALA A 226 9.46 -4.93 -0.54
CA ALA A 226 10.35 -3.77 -0.37
C ALA A 226 9.63 -2.60 0.33
N ARG A 227 8.40 -2.27 -0.11
CA ARG A 227 7.56 -1.25 0.54
C ARG A 227 7.25 -1.65 1.99
N ASP A 228 6.85 -2.89 2.23
CA ASP A 228 6.45 -3.39 3.54
C ASP A 228 7.61 -3.44 4.53
N ALA A 229 8.82 -3.76 4.06
CA ALA A 229 10.03 -3.73 4.87
C ALA A 229 10.36 -2.30 5.35
N LEU A 230 10.17 -1.28 4.50
CA LEU A 230 10.33 0.13 4.88
C LEU A 230 9.20 0.58 5.82
N ALA A 231 7.95 0.19 5.53
CA ALA A 231 6.79 0.52 6.35
C ALA A 231 6.93 -0.05 7.78
N THR A 232 7.44 -1.27 7.91
CA THR A 232 7.67 -1.94 9.20
C THR A 232 8.69 -1.17 10.05
N LYS A 233 9.78 -0.67 9.44
CA LYS A 233 10.79 0.16 10.13
C LYS A 233 10.20 1.48 10.65
N LEU A 234 9.13 1.98 10.02
CA LEU A 234 8.39 3.17 10.43
C LEU A 234 7.27 2.86 11.46
N GLY A 235 7.14 1.60 11.89
CA GLY A 235 6.11 1.16 12.81
C GLY A 235 4.71 1.22 12.18
N MET A 236 4.60 0.87 10.90
CA MET A 236 3.34 0.66 10.20
C MET A 236 3.18 -0.83 9.89
N PHE A 237 1.94 -1.28 9.80
CA PHE A 237 1.58 -2.69 9.68
C PHE A 237 0.74 -2.91 8.45
N ARG A 238 1.03 -3.96 7.67
CA ARG A 238 0.21 -4.36 6.54
C ARG A 238 -0.99 -5.18 7.02
N LEU A 239 -2.16 -4.92 6.46
CA LEU A 239 -3.33 -5.78 6.67
C LEU A 239 -3.11 -7.12 5.95
N GLN A 240 -3.28 -8.24 6.67
CA GLN A 240 -2.85 -9.56 6.18
C GLN A 240 -3.48 -9.98 4.84
N PHE A 241 -4.73 -9.57 4.60
CA PHE A 241 -5.54 -9.98 3.45
C PHE A 241 -5.68 -8.88 2.38
N GLU A 242 -5.10 -7.70 2.59
CA GLU A 242 -5.20 -6.58 1.65
C GLU A 242 -3.85 -5.90 1.49
N ARG A 243 -3.17 -6.19 0.38
CA ARG A 243 -1.78 -5.80 0.22
C ARG A 243 -1.59 -4.31 0.12
N VAL A 244 -2.53 -3.59 -0.47
CA VAL A 244 -2.42 -2.12 -0.63
C VAL A 244 -2.49 -1.38 0.71
N HIS A 245 -3.08 -2.01 1.73
CA HIS A 245 -3.44 -1.40 3.00
C HIS A 245 -2.32 -1.45 4.04
N LEU A 246 -1.93 -0.26 4.52
CA LEU A 246 -1.05 -0.08 5.68
C LEU A 246 -1.78 0.65 6.79
N GLN A 247 -1.49 0.33 8.04
CA GLN A 247 -2.16 0.91 9.21
C GLN A 247 -1.18 1.21 10.36
N ALA A 248 -1.59 2.09 11.26
CA ALA A 248 -0.75 2.63 12.33
C ALA A 248 -0.45 1.65 13.48
N PHE A 249 -1.13 0.50 13.53
CA PHE A 249 -1.04 -0.47 14.63
C PHE A 249 -1.32 -1.90 14.15
N ASP A 250 -0.88 -2.88 14.93
CA ASP A 250 -1.21 -4.29 14.72
C ASP A 250 -2.63 -4.59 15.24
N GLN A 251 -3.47 -5.19 14.40
CA GLN A 251 -4.83 -5.62 14.80
C GLN A 251 -4.82 -6.76 15.82
N LYS A 252 -3.68 -7.42 16.04
CA LYS A 252 -3.53 -8.42 17.11
C LYS A 252 -3.43 -7.80 18.50
N THR A 253 -3.05 -6.52 18.60
CA THR A 253 -2.82 -5.84 19.88
C THR A 253 -3.79 -4.71 20.15
N VAL A 254 -4.64 -4.37 19.18
CA VAL A 254 -5.64 -3.30 19.30
C VAL A 254 -6.99 -3.79 18.80
N SER A 255 -7.99 -3.75 19.68
CA SER A 255 -9.38 -4.01 19.37
C SER A 255 -10.07 -2.75 18.85
N ASN A 256 -10.48 -2.77 17.58
CA ASN A 256 -11.27 -1.67 17.00
C ASN A 256 -12.60 -1.45 17.73
N GLN A 257 -13.24 -2.52 18.23
CA GLN A 257 -14.50 -2.41 18.97
C GLN A 257 -14.29 -1.72 20.33
N ASN A 258 -13.22 -2.07 21.06
CA ASN A 258 -12.91 -1.46 22.35
C ASN A 258 -12.54 0.02 22.16
N SER A 259 -11.75 0.30 21.12
CA SER A 259 -11.33 1.63 20.74
C SER A 259 -12.50 2.52 20.31
N LEU A 260 -13.44 1.97 19.53
CA LEU A 260 -14.67 2.66 19.15
C LEU A 260 -15.56 2.95 20.36
N ALA A 261 -15.76 1.98 21.27
CA ALA A 261 -16.52 2.21 22.50
C ALA A 261 -15.91 3.35 23.33
N LYS A 262 -14.58 3.37 23.49
CA LYS A 262 -13.88 4.48 24.17
C LYS A 262 -14.11 5.83 23.48
N LEU A 263 -14.04 5.88 22.15
CA LEU A 263 -14.32 7.08 21.39
C LEU A 263 -15.76 7.56 21.57
N LEU A 264 -16.73 6.64 21.50
CA LEU A 264 -18.15 6.95 21.71
C LEU A 264 -18.40 7.52 23.11
N ASN A 265 -17.78 6.96 24.17
CA ASN A 265 -17.85 7.54 25.52
C ASN A 265 -17.18 8.92 25.63
N THR A 266 -16.18 9.19 24.78
CA THR A 266 -15.43 10.46 24.81
C THR A 266 -16.16 11.58 24.07
N ALA A 267 -16.90 11.23 23.01
CA ALA A 267 -17.51 12.20 22.10
C ALA A 267 -19.04 12.27 22.20
N GLY A 268 -19.67 11.16 22.58
CA GLY A 268 -21.11 10.98 22.66
C GLY A 268 -21.71 11.38 24.01
N THR A 269 -23.00 11.13 24.13
CA THR A 269 -23.83 11.49 25.28
C THR A 269 -24.24 10.29 26.12
N MET A 270 -24.30 9.10 25.52
CA MET A 270 -24.55 7.84 26.22
C MET A 270 -23.25 7.15 26.61
N GLN A 271 -23.35 6.20 27.53
CA GLN A 271 -22.22 5.33 27.83
C GLN A 271 -22.24 4.10 26.93
N TRP A 272 -21.04 3.68 26.52
CA TRP A 272 -20.85 2.59 25.57
C TRP A 272 -19.90 1.52 26.11
N LYS A 273 -20.22 0.28 25.81
CA LYS A 273 -19.36 -0.90 26.01
C LYS A 273 -19.10 -1.57 24.66
N THR A 274 -18.21 -2.55 24.70
CA THR A 274 -17.85 -3.37 23.54
C THR A 274 -19.08 -4.10 22.98
N ALA A 275 -18.98 -4.59 21.74
CA ALA A 275 -20.08 -5.27 21.05
C ALA A 275 -21.40 -4.47 20.98
N TYR A 276 -21.29 -3.14 20.83
CA TYR A 276 -22.43 -2.21 20.67
C TYR A 276 -23.44 -2.28 21.80
N GLN A 277 -22.95 -2.31 23.04
CA GLN A 277 -23.79 -2.13 24.21
C GLN A 277 -23.85 -0.65 24.59
N SER A 278 -25.05 -0.11 24.74
CA SER A 278 -25.29 1.26 25.21
C SER A 278 -26.09 1.23 26.49
N ASP A 279 -25.88 2.23 27.34
CA ASP A 279 -26.65 2.40 28.57
C ASP A 279 -28.02 3.08 28.34
N LEU A 280 -28.29 3.53 27.10
CA LEU A 280 -29.48 4.28 26.71
C LEU A 280 -29.76 5.50 27.61
N GLY A 281 -28.71 6.12 28.15
CA GLY A 281 -28.81 7.28 29.06
C GLY A 281 -29.13 6.91 30.51
N SER A 282 -28.96 5.64 30.91
CA SER A 282 -29.19 5.20 32.29
C SER A 282 -28.07 5.53 33.28
N ALA A 283 -27.06 6.30 32.86
CA ALA A 283 -25.87 6.63 33.62
C ALA A 283 -25.10 5.38 34.07
N GLY A 284 -24.97 4.41 33.16
CA GLY A 284 -24.23 3.15 33.37
C GLY A 284 -24.95 2.08 34.19
N LYS A 285 -26.22 2.30 34.55
CA LYS A 285 -26.98 1.41 35.45
C LYS A 285 -27.69 0.25 34.73
N HIS A 286 -27.92 0.35 33.43
CA HIS A 286 -28.51 -0.70 32.61
C HIS A 286 -27.79 -0.76 31.27
N TRP A 287 -27.60 -1.95 30.69
CA TRP A 287 -26.83 -2.13 29.45
C TRP A 287 -27.64 -2.95 28.45
N VAL A 288 -27.76 -2.42 27.23
CA VAL A 288 -28.57 -3.02 26.16
C VAL A 288 -27.71 -3.19 24.92
N LYS A 289 -27.76 -4.37 24.29
CA LYS A 289 -27.16 -4.56 22.97
C LYS A 289 -28.06 -3.91 21.92
N VAL A 290 -27.53 -2.92 21.20
CA VAL A 290 -28.31 -2.07 20.28
C VAL A 290 -28.11 -2.43 18.80
N GLY A 291 -27.67 -3.65 18.50
CA GLY A 291 -27.44 -4.14 17.14
C GLY A 291 -25.98 -4.00 16.70
N THR A 292 -25.77 -3.65 15.43
CA THR A 292 -24.48 -3.47 14.77
C THR A 292 -24.22 -2.00 14.43
N ALA A 293 -22.97 -1.64 14.11
CA ALA A 293 -22.65 -0.29 13.64
C ALA A 293 -23.49 0.15 12.42
N LYS A 294 -23.74 -0.77 11.46
CA LYS A 294 -24.56 -0.49 10.28
C LYS A 294 -26.02 -0.23 10.64
N GLU A 295 -26.60 -1.03 11.53
CA GLU A 295 -27.99 -0.84 11.99
C GLU A 295 -28.15 0.43 12.83
N ILE A 296 -27.19 0.76 13.69
CA ILE A 296 -27.19 2.01 14.46
C ILE A 296 -27.15 3.20 13.50
N TRP A 297 -26.24 3.18 12.53
CA TRP A 297 -26.10 4.26 11.56
C TRP A 297 -27.35 4.44 10.68
N ALA A 298 -27.97 3.33 10.27
CA ALA A 298 -29.21 3.32 9.49
C ALA A 298 -30.48 3.61 10.32
N GLN A 299 -30.35 3.79 11.64
CA GLN A 299 -31.48 3.94 12.58
C GLN A 299 -32.42 2.74 12.60
N THR A 300 -31.91 1.55 12.28
CA THR A 300 -32.62 0.27 12.31
C THR A 300 -32.20 -0.61 13.49
N SER A 301 -31.50 -0.04 14.48
CA SER A 301 -31.07 -0.75 15.70
C SER A 301 -32.19 -1.54 16.39
N SER A 302 -31.80 -2.58 17.13
CA SER A 302 -32.70 -3.52 17.80
C SER A 302 -33.38 -2.99 19.06
N VAL A 303 -33.23 -1.70 19.39
CA VAL A 303 -33.79 -1.10 20.61
C VAL A 303 -35.31 -1.20 20.62
N SER A 304 -35.84 -1.74 21.71
CA SER A 304 -37.27 -1.90 21.97
C SER A 304 -37.80 -0.92 23.02
N LYS A 305 -39.13 -0.87 23.17
CA LYS A 305 -39.78 -0.14 24.28
C LYS A 305 -39.36 -0.70 25.65
N ALA A 306 -39.25 -2.02 25.76
CA ALA A 306 -38.83 -2.71 26.98
C ALA A 306 -37.43 -2.27 27.44
N ASP A 307 -36.50 -2.11 26.48
CA ASP A 307 -35.13 -1.66 26.76
C ASP A 307 -35.11 -0.25 27.34
N ILE A 308 -35.86 0.68 26.72
CA ILE A 308 -35.96 2.08 27.18
C ILE A 308 -36.62 2.15 28.56
N ALA A 309 -37.69 1.38 28.79
CA ALA A 309 -38.36 1.34 30.09
C ALA A 309 -37.39 0.88 31.20
N LYS A 310 -36.63 -0.19 30.96
CA LYS A 310 -35.62 -0.69 31.91
C LYS A 310 -34.50 0.31 32.15
N ALA A 311 -33.99 0.96 31.10
CA ALA A 311 -32.95 1.99 31.22
C ALA A 311 -33.45 3.20 32.05
N ARG A 312 -34.66 3.69 31.80
CA ARG A 312 -35.25 4.82 32.53
C ARG A 312 -35.57 4.46 33.99
N ALA A 313 -36.05 3.24 34.22
CA ALA A 313 -36.28 2.75 35.58
C ALA A 313 -34.96 2.67 36.36
N ALA A 314 -33.90 2.16 35.75
CA ALA A 314 -32.57 2.12 36.34
C ALA A 314 -32.02 3.53 36.62
N ALA A 315 -32.19 4.47 35.68
CA ALA A 315 -31.74 5.86 35.82
C ALA A 315 -32.38 6.55 37.04
N THR A 316 -33.70 6.44 37.15
CA THR A 316 -34.54 7.21 38.09
C THR A 316 -34.86 6.50 39.41
N GLY A 317 -34.66 5.19 39.48
CA GLY A 317 -35.10 4.35 40.60
C GLY A 317 -36.63 4.16 40.68
N LYS A 318 -37.38 4.63 39.68
CA LYS A 318 -38.84 4.51 39.62
C LYS A 318 -39.26 3.39 38.68
N VAL A 319 -40.40 2.76 38.95
CA VAL A 319 -40.99 1.79 38.02
C VAL A 319 -41.45 2.55 36.76
N VAL A 320 -40.99 2.10 35.59
CA VAL A 320 -41.42 2.59 34.27
C VAL A 320 -41.93 1.38 33.50
N LYS A 321 -43.19 1.41 33.03
CA LYS A 321 -43.75 0.28 32.27
C LYS A 321 -43.47 0.44 30.79
N GLU A 322 -43.35 -0.68 30.09
CA GLU A 322 -43.18 -0.68 28.63
C GLU A 322 -44.34 0.02 27.90
N THR A 323 -45.57 -0.13 28.42
CA THR A 323 -46.78 0.52 27.90
C THR A 323 -46.70 2.05 27.95
N ASP A 324 -45.85 2.60 28.82
CA ASP A 324 -45.67 4.04 28.99
C ASP A 324 -44.69 4.62 27.96
N ILE A 325 -43.94 3.77 27.24
CA ILE A 325 -43.00 4.17 26.21
C ILE A 325 -43.72 4.28 24.85
N LYS A 326 -43.70 5.48 24.27
CA LYS A 326 -44.30 5.77 22.96
C LYS A 326 -43.39 5.27 21.84
N ALA A 327 -43.97 4.98 20.68
CA ALA A 327 -43.20 4.58 19.48
C ALA A 327 -42.20 5.68 19.07
N ASP A 328 -42.59 6.94 19.20
CA ASP A 328 -41.73 8.08 18.90
C ASP A 328 -40.50 8.16 19.80
N GLU A 329 -40.60 7.70 21.06
CA GLU A 329 -39.45 7.63 21.98
C GLU A 329 -38.44 6.57 21.52
N VAL A 330 -38.90 5.45 20.95
CA VAL A 330 -38.02 4.45 20.34
C VAL A 330 -37.31 5.07 19.15
N THR A 331 -38.04 5.71 18.23
CA THR A 331 -37.46 6.41 17.08
C THR A 331 -36.43 7.46 17.50
N GLN A 332 -36.73 8.23 18.55
CA GLN A 332 -35.80 9.23 19.08
C GLN A 332 -34.55 8.60 19.68
N MET A 333 -34.67 7.48 20.40
CA MET A 333 -33.52 6.74 20.92
C MET A 333 -32.61 6.24 19.79
N LYS A 334 -33.18 5.71 18.70
CA LYS A 334 -32.39 5.30 17.53
C LYS A 334 -31.63 6.48 16.89
N LYS A 335 -32.26 7.66 16.83
CA LYS A 335 -31.60 8.90 16.39
C LYS A 335 -30.46 9.29 17.33
N SER A 336 -30.65 9.22 18.64
CA SER A 336 -29.61 9.51 19.63
C SER A 336 -28.42 8.57 19.53
N LEU A 337 -28.65 7.27 19.29
CA LEU A 337 -27.55 6.30 19.08
C LEU A 337 -26.72 6.65 17.85
N LYS A 338 -27.37 7.02 16.75
CA LYS A 338 -26.67 7.53 15.56
C LYS A 338 -25.92 8.83 15.86
N ALA A 339 -26.52 9.74 16.63
CA ALA A 339 -25.90 11.01 16.97
C ALA A 339 -24.57 10.85 17.72
N ASP A 340 -24.45 9.84 18.59
CA ASP A 340 -23.18 9.50 19.24
C ASP A 340 -22.12 9.03 18.22
N PHE A 341 -22.51 8.26 17.19
CA PHE A 341 -21.62 7.88 16.09
C PHE A 341 -21.21 9.08 15.23
N GLU A 342 -22.15 10.00 14.94
CA GLU A 342 -21.84 11.25 14.24
C GLU A 342 -20.90 12.14 15.06
N ALA A 343 -21.07 12.19 16.38
CA ALA A 343 -20.17 12.89 17.30
C ALA A 343 -18.78 12.23 17.33
N ALA A 344 -18.71 10.90 17.37
CA ALA A 344 -17.46 10.15 17.28
C ALA A 344 -16.72 10.42 15.97
N ASP A 345 -17.41 10.42 14.82
CA ASP A 345 -16.80 10.74 13.52
C ASP A 345 -16.25 12.17 13.47
N LYS A 346 -16.98 13.16 14.03
CA LYS A 346 -16.46 14.54 14.17
C LYS A 346 -15.24 14.63 15.08
N ASN A 347 -15.11 13.71 16.03
CA ASN A 347 -14.03 13.66 17.01
C ASN A 347 -13.01 12.54 16.71
N TRP A 348 -12.93 12.06 15.47
CA TRP A 348 -12.13 10.89 15.08
C TRP A 348 -10.66 10.93 15.55
N LEU A 349 -10.05 12.12 15.65
CA LEU A 349 -8.69 12.32 16.16
C LEU A 349 -8.53 11.91 17.64
N LYS A 350 -9.62 11.89 18.42
CA LYS A 350 -9.63 11.41 19.81
C LYS A 350 -9.62 9.89 19.91
N TRP A 351 -9.67 9.18 18.79
CA TRP A 351 -9.54 7.73 18.78
C TRP A 351 -8.20 7.30 19.37
N GLN A 352 -8.24 6.30 20.24
CA GLN A 352 -7.07 5.72 20.88
C GLN A 352 -7.17 4.20 20.80
N GLY A 353 -6.07 3.54 20.47
CA GLY A 353 -5.99 2.09 20.46
C GLY A 353 -6.18 1.53 21.87
N VAL A 354 -7.15 0.63 22.03
CA VAL A 354 -7.42 -0.12 23.25
C VAL A 354 -7.19 -1.61 22.94
N PRO A 355 -6.42 -2.34 23.76
CA PRO A 355 -6.22 -3.78 23.59
C PRO A 355 -7.53 -4.57 23.50
#